data_AF-A0AAE3IDW8-F1
#
_entry.id   AF-A0AAE3IDW8-F1
#
_cell.length_a   1.000
_cell.length_b   1.000
_cell.length_c   1.000
_cell.angle_alpha   90.00
_cell.angle_beta   90.00
_cell.angle_gamma   90.00
#
_symmetry.space_group_name_H-M   'P 1'
#
loop_
_entity.id
_entity.type
_entity.pdbx_description
1 polymer ?
#
loop_
_entity_poly.entity_id
_entity_poly.type
_entity_poly.pdbx_seq_one_letter_code
_entity_poly.pdbx_strand_id
1 'polypeptide(L)' 'MQRHTDFHPQDWLLIIEALSQWRLELRHVNRDRAERAAELADLIALEQGLDPVCCIEQIDQEWSGP' A
#
# COMPACT_ATOMS: atom_id res chain seq x y z
N MET A 1 3.20 4.53 -24.13
CA MET A 1 4.16 4.59 -23.02
C MET A 1 3.45 5.15 -21.82
N GLN A 2 3.03 4.28 -20.90
CA GLN A 2 2.53 4.73 -19.60
C GLN A 2 3.73 5.34 -18.87
N ARG A 3 3.59 6.58 -18.37
CA ARG A 3 4.57 7.15 -17.46
C ARG A 3 4.45 6.33 -16.19
N HIS A 4 5.41 5.44 -15.92
CA HIS A 4 5.67 5.07 -14.54
C HIS A 4 6.05 6.38 -13.87
N THR A 5 5.19 6.90 -13.01
CA THR A 5 5.63 7.88 -12.01
C THR A 5 6.70 7.14 -11.22
N ASP A 6 7.95 7.60 -11.28
CA ASP A 6 9.05 7.02 -10.49
C ASP A 6 8.83 7.42 -9.03
N PHE A 7 7.91 6.73 -8.37
CA PHE A 7 7.67 6.84 -6.95
C PHE A 7 8.90 6.37 -6.18
N HIS A 8 9.24 7.10 -5.12
CA HIS A 8 10.27 6.68 -4.20
C HIS A 8 9.81 5.38 -3.50
N PRO A 9 10.72 4.47 -3.09
CA PRO A 9 10.32 3.24 -2.40
C PRO A 9 9.40 3.46 -1.18
N GLN A 10 9.58 4.57 -0.45
CA GLN A 10 8.69 4.97 0.65
C GLN A 10 7.28 5.34 0.21
N ASP A 11 7.10 5.95 -0.97
CA ASP A 11 5.76 6.25 -1.49
C ASP A 11 4.93 4.96 -1.64
N TRP A 12 5.57 3.88 -2.09
CA TRP A 12 4.90 2.58 -2.21
C TRP A 12 4.51 1.99 -0.86
N LEU A 13 5.37 2.13 0.15
CA LEU A 13 5.06 1.68 1.51
C LEU A 13 3.88 2.48 2.10
N LEU A 14 3.84 3.80 1.89
CA LEU A 14 2.73 4.65 2.30
C LEU A 14 1.42 4.32 1.58
N ILE A 15 1.47 4.02 0.28
CA ILE A 15 0.29 3.58 -0.49
C ILE A 15 -0.26 2.26 0.07
N ILE A 16 0.61 1.30 0.37
CA ILE A 16 0.23 0.01 0.96
C ILE A 16 -0.39 0.21 2.35
N GLU A 17 0.19 1.10 3.17
CA GLU A 17 -0.38 1.45 4.48
C GLU A 17 -1.79 2.04 4.33
N ALA A 18 -1.96 3.01 3.43
CA ALA A 18 -3.24 3.66 3.19
C ALA A 18 -4.33 2.65 2.77
N LEU A 19 -4.00 1.71 1.88
CA LEU A 19 -4.92 0.64 1.48
C LEU A 19 -5.25 -0.31 2.65
N SER A 20 -4.27 -0.61 3.49
CA SER A 20 -4.45 -1.44 4.68
C SER A 20 -5.37 -0.79 5.71
N GLN A 21 -5.20 0.51 5.97
CA GLN A 21 -6.09 1.27 6.84
C GLN A 21 -7.49 1.36 6.25
N TRP A 22 -7.62 1.65 4.95
CA TRP A 22 -8.90 1.73 4.26
C TRP A 22 -9.69 0.41 4.31
N ARG A 23 -9.01 -0.72 4.14
CA ARG A 23 -9.59 -2.06 4.37
C ARG A 23 -10.18 -2.18 5.77
N LEU A 24 -9.45 -1.74 6.80
CA LEU A 24 -9.93 -1.82 8.19
C LEU A 24 -11.17 -0.96 8.40
N GLU A 25 -11.23 0.25 7.84
CA GLU A 25 -12.40 1.12 7.94
C GLU A 25 -13.62 0.52 7.23
N LEU A 26 -13.42 -0.10 6.07
CA LEU A 26 -14.51 -0.62 5.26
C LEU A 26 -15.03 -2.00 5.68
N ARG A 27 -14.30 -2.76 6.52
CA ARG A 27 -14.60 -4.17 6.83
C ARG A 27 -16.03 -4.44 7.34
N HIS A 28 -16.70 -3.44 7.91
CA HIS A 28 -18.07 -3.53 8.44
C HIS A 28 -19.12 -2.75 7.62
N VAL A 29 -18.68 -1.99 6.61
CA VAL A 29 -19.54 -1.07 5.84
C VAL A 29 -19.64 -1.51 4.38
N ASN A 30 -18.52 -1.95 3.79
CA ASN A 30 -18.45 -2.41 2.41
C ASN A 30 -17.35 -3.47 2.28
N ARG A 31 -17.74 -4.74 2.47
CA ARG A 31 -16.82 -5.88 2.46
C ARG A 31 -16.10 -6.04 1.13
N ASP A 32 -16.79 -5.89 0.01
CA ASP A 32 -16.21 -6.05 -1.34
C ASP A 32 -15.09 -5.03 -1.59
N ARG A 33 -15.29 -3.78 -1.18
CA ARG A 33 -14.23 -2.74 -1.28
C ARG A 33 -13.09 -2.99 -0.30
N ALA A 34 -13.37 -3.54 0.88
CA ALA A 34 -12.31 -3.91 1.83
C ALA A 34 -11.44 -5.05 1.29
N GLU A 35 -12.05 -6.09 0.71
CA GLU A 35 -11.35 -7.19 0.05
C GLU A 35 -10.55 -6.68 -1.15
N ARG A 36 -11.13 -5.79 -1.96
CA ARG A 36 -10.40 -5.18 -3.08
C ARG A 36 -9.19 -4.35 -2.63
N ALA A 37 -9.30 -3.62 -1.52
CA ALA A 37 -8.17 -2.87 -0.97
C ALA A 37 -7.04 -3.80 -0.51
N ALA A 38 -7.38 -4.97 0.06
CA ALA A 38 -6.41 -6.00 0.41
C ALA A 38 -5.68 -6.53 -0.83
N GLU A 39 -6.42 -6.92 -1.87
CA GLU A 39 -5.84 -7.42 -3.12
C GLU A 39 -4.91 -6.42 -3.79
N LEU A 40 -5.28 -5.13 -3.79
CA LEU A 40 -4.45 -4.08 -4.37
C LEU A 40 -3.14 -3.89 -3.60
N ALA A 41 -3.18 -3.96 -2.26
CA ALA A 41 -1.99 -3.88 -1.43
C ALA A 41 -1.03 -5.04 -1.74
N ASP A 42 -1.56 -6.27 -1.82
CA ASP A 42 -0.77 -7.47 -2.14
C ASP A 42 -0.14 -7.39 -3.55
N LEU A 43 -0.90 -6.91 -4.54
CA LEU A 43 -0.41 -6.75 -5.91
C LEU A 43 0.71 -5.72 -6.00
N ILE A 44 0.56 -4.57 -5.33
CA ILE A 44 1.59 -3.53 -5.30
C ILE A 44 2.84 -4.06 -4.60
N ALA A 45 2.69 -4.72 -3.45
CA ALA A 45 3.82 -5.31 -2.73
C ALA A 45 4.59 -6.29 -3.62
N LEU A 46 3.89 -7.19 -4.32
CA LEU A 46 4.51 -8.13 -5.25
C LEU A 46 5.21 -7.43 -6.42
N GLU A 47 4.58 -6.43 -7.03
CA GLU A 47 5.15 -5.69 -8.16
C GLU A 47 6.42 -4.91 -7.77
N GLN A 48 6.45 -4.36 -6.56
CA GLN A 48 7.58 -3.61 -6.03
C GLN A 48 8.65 -4.50 -5.34
N GLY A 49 8.42 -5.82 -5.27
CA GLY A 49 9.33 -6.75 -4.60
C GLY A 49 9.38 -6.58 -3.07
N LEU A 50 8.30 -6.07 -2.47
CA LEU A 50 8.15 -5.85 -1.04
C LEU A 50 7.48 -7.06 -0.36
N ASP A 51 7.84 -7.33 0.89
CA ASP A 51 7.15 -8.33 1.71
C ASP A 51 5.82 -7.77 2.22
N PRO A 52 4.65 -8.30 1.78
CA PRO A 52 3.34 -7.78 2.18
C PRO A 52 3.09 -7.80 3.69
N VAL A 53 3.75 -8.71 4.42
CA VAL A 53 3.59 -8.84 5.88
C VAL A 53 4.40 -7.77 6.61
N CYS A 54 5.55 -7.38 6.07
CA CYS A 54 6.50 -6.48 6.72
C CYS A 54 6.53 -5.08 6.08
N CYS A 55 5.64 -4.75 5.13
CA CYS A 55 5.63 -3.45 4.45
C CYS A 55 5.47 -2.28 5.44
N ILE A 56 4.55 -2.40 6.39
CA ILE A 56 4.26 -1.32 7.35
C ILE A 56 5.46 -1.07 8.28
N GLU A 57 6.20 -2.12 8.65
CA GLU A 57 7.37 -2.03 9.53
C GLU A 57 8.58 -1.37 8.84
N GLN A 58 8.57 -1.28 7.51
CA GLN A 58 9.64 -0.68 6.71
C GLN A 58 9.43 0.82 6.46
N ILE A 59 8.30 1.39 6.90
CA ILE A 59 8.02 2.82 6.77
C ILE A 59 8.93 3.58 7.72
N ASP A 60 9.90 4.31 7.16
CA ASP A 60 10.66 5.30 7.91
C ASP A 60 9.76 6.52 8.20
N GLN A 61 9.50 6.72 9.49
CA GLN A 61 8.58 7.73 10.03
C GLN A 61 9.13 9.16 9.95
N GLU A 62 10.43 9.32 9.70
CA GLU A 62 11.08 10.61 9.53
C GLU A 62 11.13 11.05 8.06
N TRP A 63 10.72 10.17 7.14
CA TRP A 63 10.66 10.47 5.72
C TRP A 63 9.49 11.40 5.39
N SER A 64 9.79 12.46 4.64
CA SER A 64 8.84 13.53 4.29
C SER A 64 8.71 13.76 2.78
N GLY A 65 9.28 12.88 1.95
CA GLY A 65 9.35 13.03 0.49
C GLY A 65 10.76 13.33 -0.03
N PRO A 66 10.96 13.35 -1.37
CA PRO A 66 12.09 14.02 -2.00
C PRO A 66 12.04 15.55 -1.84
#